data_AF-A0A8T2Z872-F1
#
_entry.id   AF-A0A8T2Z872-F1
#
_cell.length_a   1.000
_cell.length_b   1.000
_cell.length_c   1.000
_cell.angle_alpha   90.00
_cell.angle_beta   90.00
_cell.angle_gamma   90.00
#
_symmetry.space_group_name_H-M   'P 1'
#
loop_
_entity.id
_entity.type
_entity.pdbx_description
1 polymer ?
#
loop_
_entity_poly.entity_id
_entity_poly.type
_entity_poly.pdbx_seq_one_letter_code
_entity_poly.pdbx_strand_id
1 'polypeptide(L)'
;MAFLRSVTTTTKTVVAASALPAAFAFSSLSPSSPNPKPENLFFLSPSSSLLTSARFGLVKNLTQRPSSLSMDTSTSNQKPISQDNGALPEILTEFMVDMKCEGCVNSVRNKLQTVNGVKNVEVDLANQVVRILGSSPVKTMTEALEQTGRNARLIGQGIPEDFLVSAAVAEFKGPDIFGVVRFAQVNMELARIEASFSGVSPGKHGWSINEFGDLTKGAASTGKVFNPTNQGTEQEPLGDLGTLDVDEKGDAFFSGTKRKLRVADLIGRSVVLFGTEDKSDKGLTAAVIARSAGVGENYKKICTCDGTIIWESSNNDFVASKV
;
A
#
# COMPACT_ATOMS: atom_id res chain seq x y z
N MET A 1 -10.14 -43.83 53.53
CA MET A 1 -9.97 -45.27 53.20
C MET A 1 -9.62 -45.38 51.73
N ALA A 2 -8.46 -45.98 51.45
CA ALA A 2 -7.89 -46.17 50.13
C ALA A 2 -8.62 -47.26 49.35
N PHE A 3 -8.71 -47.12 48.03
CA PHE A 3 -8.86 -48.25 47.12
C PHE A 3 -7.74 -48.20 46.08
N LEU A 4 -6.85 -49.19 46.23
CA LEU A 4 -5.80 -49.63 45.31
C LEU A 4 -6.38 -50.59 44.27
N ARG A 5 -5.70 -50.66 43.11
CA ARG A 5 -5.50 -51.76 42.13
C ARG A 5 -5.76 -51.27 40.70
N SER A 6 -5.02 -51.62 39.66
CA SER A 6 -3.76 -52.36 39.52
C SER A 6 -3.18 -52.03 38.14
N VAL A 7 -1.86 -52.00 38.06
CA VAL A 7 -1.05 -51.84 36.84
C VAL A 7 -1.09 -53.14 36.03
N THR A 8 -1.09 -53.04 34.69
CA THR A 8 -0.61 -54.11 33.82
C THR A 8 0.40 -53.55 32.83
N THR A 9 1.63 -54.04 32.98
CA THR A 9 2.81 -53.75 32.18
C THR A 9 2.79 -54.63 30.94
N THR A 10 3.09 -54.09 29.76
CA THR A 10 3.57 -54.90 28.63
C THR A 10 4.85 -54.29 28.11
N THR A 11 5.96 -54.91 28.50
CA THR A 11 7.29 -54.76 27.93
C THR A 11 7.34 -55.54 26.62
N LYS A 12 7.72 -54.89 25.52
CA LYS A 12 8.48 -55.54 24.44
C LYS A 12 9.63 -54.64 23.98
N THR A 13 10.72 -55.34 23.79
CA THR A 13 12.12 -54.97 23.66
C THR A 13 12.50 -54.23 22.37
N VAL A 14 13.54 -53.42 22.54
CA VAL A 14 14.37 -52.73 21.55
C VAL A 14 15.02 -53.70 20.55
N VAL A 15 15.10 -53.30 19.28
CA VAL A 15 16.17 -53.69 18.36
C VAL A 15 16.67 -52.45 17.63
N ALA A 16 17.92 -52.08 17.91
CA ALA A 16 18.71 -51.15 17.12
C ALA A 16 19.33 -51.90 15.93
N ALA A 17 19.28 -51.31 14.73
CA ALA A 17 20.08 -51.75 13.60
C ALA A 17 20.54 -50.53 12.78
N SER A 18 21.81 -50.21 12.97
CA SER A 18 22.65 -49.38 12.10
C SER A 18 22.90 -50.09 10.77
N ALA A 19 22.81 -49.37 9.64
CA ALA A 19 23.70 -49.56 8.48
C ALA A 19 23.45 -48.48 7.40
N LEU A 20 24.48 -47.68 7.14
CA LEU A 20 24.74 -47.08 5.83
C LEU A 20 25.01 -48.19 4.80
N PRO A 21 24.75 -47.98 3.50
CA PRO A 21 25.91 -47.80 2.63
C PRO A 21 25.73 -46.90 1.40
N ALA A 22 26.87 -46.35 1.00
CA ALA A 22 27.43 -46.23 -0.35
C ALA A 22 26.71 -45.41 -1.44
N ALA A 23 27.49 -44.42 -1.89
CA ALA A 23 27.34 -43.66 -3.11
C ALA A 23 27.40 -44.54 -4.37
N PHE A 24 26.61 -44.15 -5.38
CA PHE A 24 26.90 -44.44 -6.77
C PHE A 24 26.94 -43.13 -7.56
N ALA A 25 28.15 -42.80 -8.01
CA ALA A 25 28.41 -41.84 -9.06
C ALA A 25 28.08 -42.49 -10.40
N PHE A 26 27.38 -41.77 -11.26
CA PHE A 26 27.46 -41.98 -12.70
C PHE A 26 27.85 -40.67 -13.37
N SER A 27 29.06 -40.69 -13.91
CA SER A 27 29.62 -39.72 -14.83
C SER A 27 29.02 -39.92 -16.23
N SER A 28 28.68 -38.83 -16.93
CA SER A 28 28.88 -38.71 -18.38
C SER A 28 28.80 -37.22 -18.75
N LEU A 29 29.96 -36.63 -19.06
CA LEU A 29 30.37 -36.17 -20.39
C LEU A 29 29.85 -34.78 -20.77
N SER A 30 30.70 -33.77 -20.54
CA SER A 30 30.77 -32.58 -21.39
C SER A 30 31.38 -32.98 -22.76
N PRO A 31 31.08 -32.23 -23.83
CA PRO A 31 32.06 -31.22 -24.22
C PRO A 31 31.46 -29.88 -24.68
N SER A 32 32.37 -28.91 -24.67
CA SER A 32 32.29 -27.48 -24.92
C SER A 32 32.11 -27.03 -26.38
N SER A 33 31.31 -25.95 -26.55
CA SER A 33 31.43 -24.82 -27.52
C SER A 33 31.28 -25.09 -29.04
N PRO A 34 31.04 -24.07 -29.93
CA PRO A 34 30.94 -22.60 -29.73
C PRO A 34 29.74 -21.88 -30.41
N ASN A 35 29.63 -20.57 -30.14
CA ASN A 35 28.90 -19.50 -30.85
C ASN A 35 28.62 -19.71 -32.36
N PRO A 36 27.55 -19.06 -32.86
CA PRO A 36 27.60 -18.35 -34.14
C PRO A 36 27.35 -16.85 -33.98
N LYS A 37 28.21 -16.07 -34.65
CA LYS A 37 28.06 -14.64 -34.96
C LYS A 37 26.94 -14.41 -35.99
N PRO A 38 26.45 -13.17 -36.14
CA PRO A 38 25.22 -12.87 -36.88
C PRO A 38 25.44 -12.85 -38.39
N GLU A 39 24.46 -13.36 -39.13
CA GLU A 39 24.35 -13.17 -40.57
C GLU A 39 23.74 -11.80 -40.90
N ASN A 40 24.27 -11.24 -41.97
CA ASN A 40 24.08 -9.88 -42.45
C ASN A 40 23.30 -9.98 -43.76
N LEU A 41 22.03 -9.57 -43.81
CA LEU A 41 21.31 -9.36 -45.07
C LEU A 41 20.44 -8.10 -45.00
N PHE A 42 20.82 -7.18 -45.89
CA PHE A 42 20.14 -5.98 -46.35
C PHE A 42 18.63 -6.16 -46.53
N PHE A 43 17.81 -5.16 -46.18
CA PHE A 43 16.66 -4.72 -46.99
C PHE A 43 16.20 -3.29 -46.63
N LEU A 44 16.47 -2.39 -47.58
CA LEU A 44 15.69 -1.25 -48.09
C LEU A 44 14.81 -0.40 -47.13
N SER A 45 15.22 0.86 -46.99
CA SER A 45 14.38 2.01 -46.64
C SER A 45 13.37 2.33 -47.76
N PRO A 46 12.16 2.83 -47.45
CA PRO A 46 11.40 3.63 -48.40
C PRO A 46 11.53 5.11 -48.08
N SER A 47 12.01 5.82 -49.08
CA SER A 47 12.17 7.26 -49.18
C SER A 47 10.83 8.00 -49.15
N SER A 48 10.88 9.19 -48.57
CA SER A 48 9.90 10.26 -48.69
C SER A 48 9.79 10.77 -50.13
N SER A 49 8.57 10.89 -50.64
CA SER A 49 8.26 11.61 -51.88
C SER A 49 7.15 12.62 -51.64
N LEU A 50 7.52 13.90 -51.72
CA LEU A 50 6.64 15.03 -52.02
C LEU A 50 6.15 14.91 -53.45
N LEU A 51 4.87 15.22 -53.72
CA LEU A 51 4.43 15.85 -54.97
C LEU A 51 3.04 16.49 -54.81
N THR A 52 2.85 17.53 -55.59
CA THR A 52 1.92 18.66 -55.48
C THR A 52 0.65 18.50 -56.32
N SER A 53 -0.47 19.01 -55.77
CA SER A 53 -1.57 19.80 -56.38
C SER A 53 -2.13 19.46 -57.77
N ALA A 54 -3.44 19.17 -57.83
CA ALA A 54 -4.34 19.72 -58.86
C ALA A 54 -5.80 19.82 -58.36
N ARG A 55 -6.41 20.97 -58.68
CA ARG A 55 -7.76 21.44 -58.31
C ARG A 55 -8.86 20.76 -59.12
N PHE A 56 -10.02 20.52 -58.48
CA PHE A 56 -11.34 20.78 -59.05
C PHE A 56 -12.27 21.26 -57.93
N GLY A 57 -13.02 22.33 -58.17
CA GLY A 57 -13.94 22.93 -57.21
C GLY A 57 -15.36 23.03 -57.76
N LEU A 58 -16.34 23.00 -56.85
CA LEU A 58 -17.63 23.71 -56.90
C LEU A 58 -18.31 23.61 -55.52
N VAL A 59 -18.10 24.58 -54.61
CA VAL A 59 -19.00 25.70 -54.20
C VAL A 59 -20.19 25.33 -53.27
N LYS A 60 -19.97 25.68 -51.98
CA LYS A 60 -20.79 26.38 -50.96
C LYS A 60 -22.18 25.86 -50.55
N ASN A 61 -22.29 25.62 -49.24
CA ASN A 61 -23.24 26.37 -48.41
C ASN A 61 -22.62 26.76 -47.06
N LEU A 62 -22.74 28.05 -46.72
CA LEU A 62 -22.34 28.69 -45.46
C LEU A 62 -23.31 28.31 -44.34
N THR A 63 -22.80 28.17 -43.10
CA THR A 63 -23.36 28.85 -41.91
C THR A 63 -22.37 28.86 -40.74
N GLN A 64 -22.56 29.81 -39.84
CA GLN A 64 -21.57 30.48 -39.00
C GLN A 64 -21.05 29.70 -37.78
N ARG A 65 -19.80 29.99 -37.44
CA ARG A 65 -19.19 29.89 -36.11
C ARG A 65 -19.71 31.01 -35.21
N PRO A 66 -20.15 30.76 -33.97
CA PRO A 66 -20.26 31.82 -32.98
C PRO A 66 -18.95 31.94 -32.19
N SER A 67 -18.52 33.19 -32.08
CA SER A 67 -17.43 33.66 -31.24
C SER A 67 -17.89 33.77 -29.77
N SER A 68 -16.89 33.63 -28.89
CA SER A 68 -16.75 34.23 -27.54
C SER A 68 -17.93 35.03 -26.97
N LEU A 69 -18.41 34.57 -25.81
CA LEU A 69 -19.06 35.40 -24.79
C LEU A 69 -18.25 35.29 -23.49
N SER A 70 -17.70 36.42 -23.09
CA SER A 70 -17.21 36.72 -21.73
C SER A 70 -18.40 36.91 -20.79
N MET A 71 -18.32 36.35 -19.59
CA MET A 71 -19.17 36.74 -18.46
C MET A 71 -18.37 36.73 -17.15
N ASP A 72 -18.76 37.65 -16.29
CA ASP A 72 -17.93 38.39 -15.35
C ASP A 72 -17.35 37.61 -14.15
N THR A 73 -16.21 38.15 -13.74
CA THR A 73 -15.59 38.07 -12.42
C THR A 73 -16.61 38.15 -11.28
N SER A 74 -16.63 37.14 -10.42
CA SER A 74 -17.02 37.30 -9.02
C SER A 74 -15.80 37.00 -8.16
N THR A 75 -15.14 38.08 -7.75
CA THR A 75 -14.11 38.09 -6.71
C THR A 75 -14.73 37.57 -5.41
N SER A 76 -14.37 36.36 -5.00
CA SER A 76 -14.57 35.91 -3.63
C SER A 76 -13.20 35.53 -3.05
N ASN A 77 -12.68 36.45 -2.24
CA ASN A 77 -11.61 36.18 -1.28
C ASN A 77 -12.05 35.06 -0.33
N GLN A 78 -11.26 34.01 -0.20
CA GLN A 78 -11.09 33.18 1.02
C GLN A 78 -9.93 32.20 0.77
N LYS A 79 -8.73 32.49 1.32
CA LYS A 79 -8.11 31.99 2.57
C LYS A 79 -7.75 30.48 2.53
N PRO A 80 -6.58 30.08 3.07
CA PRO A 80 -5.83 28.88 2.73
C PRO A 80 -6.49 27.61 3.22
N ILE A 81 -5.99 26.49 2.68
CA ILE A 81 -6.27 25.09 3.03
C ILE A 81 -6.52 24.96 4.53
N SER A 82 -7.79 24.94 4.87
CA SER A 82 -8.28 24.43 6.15
C SER A 82 -8.40 22.93 6.00
N GLN A 83 -7.78 22.21 6.94
CA GLN A 83 -8.06 20.81 7.21
C GLN A 83 -9.57 20.58 7.13
N ASP A 84 -9.98 19.74 6.19
CA ASP A 84 -11.38 19.31 6.11
C ASP A 84 -11.64 18.45 7.35
N ASN A 85 -12.29 19.02 8.36
CA ASN A 85 -12.93 18.30 9.45
C ASN A 85 -14.18 17.51 8.96
N GLY A 86 -14.18 17.12 7.69
CA GLY A 86 -15.15 16.26 7.04
C GLY A 86 -14.80 14.80 7.31
N ALA A 87 -15.84 14.00 7.57
CA ALA A 87 -15.69 12.56 7.69
C ALA A 87 -14.97 11.99 6.46
N LEU A 88 -14.04 11.06 6.67
CA LEU A 88 -13.33 10.42 5.57
C LEU A 88 -14.33 9.76 4.61
N PRO A 89 -14.00 9.67 3.32
CA PRO A 89 -14.83 8.92 2.39
C PRO A 89 -14.90 7.45 2.78
N GLU A 90 -16.05 6.86 2.49
CA GLU A 90 -16.31 5.45 2.73
C GLU A 90 -15.56 4.56 1.76
N ILE A 91 -14.95 3.52 2.32
CA ILE A 91 -14.34 2.43 1.57
C ILE A 91 -14.64 1.12 2.28
N LEU A 92 -14.45 0.00 1.59
CA LEU A 92 -14.38 -1.30 2.26
C LEU A 92 -12.97 -1.49 2.83
N THR A 93 -12.93 -1.94 4.08
CA THR A 93 -11.71 -2.34 4.78
C THR A 93 -11.87 -3.78 5.23
N GLU A 94 -10.92 -4.63 4.88
CA GLU A 94 -10.95 -6.07 5.15
C GLU A 94 -9.85 -6.44 6.15
N PHE A 95 -10.26 -7.07 7.24
CA PHE A 95 -9.39 -7.58 8.29
C PHE A 95 -9.49 -9.10 8.37
N MET A 96 -8.37 -9.75 8.66
CA MET A 96 -8.35 -11.10 9.19
C MET A 96 -8.35 -11.03 10.70
N VAL A 97 -9.25 -11.77 11.36
CA VAL A 97 -9.48 -11.70 12.81
C VAL A 97 -9.64 -13.11 13.38
N ASP A 98 -8.87 -13.48 14.41
CA ASP A 98 -8.97 -14.82 15.01
C ASP A 98 -10.34 -15.04 15.68
N MET A 99 -11.19 -15.81 15.01
CA MET A 99 -12.54 -16.15 15.46
C MET A 99 -12.76 -17.66 15.33
N LYS A 100 -13.29 -18.29 16.38
CA LYS A 100 -13.45 -19.76 16.47
C LYS A 100 -14.90 -20.21 16.69
N CYS A 101 -15.82 -19.28 16.95
CA CYS A 101 -17.22 -19.58 17.21
C CYS A 101 -18.13 -18.37 16.92
N GLU A 102 -19.44 -18.62 16.89
CA GLU A 102 -20.46 -17.56 16.71
C GLU A 102 -20.46 -16.52 17.84
N GLY A 103 -20.04 -16.90 19.05
CA GLY A 103 -19.83 -15.95 20.15
C GLY A 103 -18.76 -14.90 19.81
N CYS A 104 -17.69 -15.31 19.13
CA CYS A 104 -16.67 -14.39 18.64
C CYS A 104 -17.23 -13.42 17.59
N VAL A 105 -18.02 -13.95 16.64
CA VAL A 105 -18.67 -13.16 15.59
C VAL A 105 -19.55 -12.06 16.20
N ASN A 106 -20.38 -12.42 17.18
CA ASN A 106 -21.27 -11.46 17.84
C ASN A 106 -20.49 -10.40 18.63
N SER A 107 -19.43 -10.81 19.34
CA SER A 107 -18.57 -9.88 20.08
C SER A 107 -17.91 -8.85 19.15
N VAL A 108 -17.35 -9.30 18.03
CA VAL A 108 -16.72 -8.45 17.01
C VAL A 108 -17.74 -7.50 16.37
N ARG A 109 -18.89 -8.02 15.92
CA ARG A 109 -19.93 -7.22 15.29
C ARG A 109 -20.46 -6.14 16.23
N ASN A 110 -20.82 -6.51 17.46
CA ASN A 110 -21.36 -5.57 18.45
C ASN A 110 -20.34 -4.48 18.77
N LYS A 111 -19.05 -4.83 18.91
CA LYS A 111 -18.00 -3.84 19.18
C LYS A 111 -17.83 -2.86 18.02
N LEU A 112 -17.73 -3.35 16.79
CA LEU A 112 -17.53 -2.50 15.61
C LEU A 112 -18.72 -1.58 15.31
N GLN A 113 -19.95 -2.02 15.59
CA GLN A 113 -21.14 -1.18 15.43
C GLN A 113 -21.18 0.03 16.38
N THR A 114 -20.39 0.02 17.46
CA THR A 114 -20.25 1.20 18.34
C THR A 114 -19.23 2.22 17.84
N VAL A 115 -18.45 1.88 16.81
CA VAL A 115 -17.40 2.75 16.28
C VAL A 115 -18.01 3.79 15.33
N ASN A 116 -17.78 5.08 15.62
CA ASN A 116 -18.24 6.17 14.77
C ASN A 116 -17.63 6.07 13.36
N GLY A 117 -18.48 6.15 12.35
CA GLY A 117 -18.09 6.05 10.93
C GLY A 117 -18.26 4.65 10.34
N VAL A 118 -18.52 3.61 11.15
CA VAL A 118 -18.86 2.28 10.65
C VAL A 118 -20.31 2.26 10.19
N LYS A 119 -20.54 1.81 8.95
CA LYS A 119 -21.89 1.67 8.36
C LYS A 119 -22.36 0.23 8.29
N ASN A 120 -21.51 -0.66 7.83
CA ASN A 120 -21.83 -2.08 7.71
C ASN A 120 -20.64 -2.95 8.15
N VAL A 121 -20.96 -4.09 8.75
CA VAL A 121 -19.98 -5.08 9.22
C VAL A 121 -20.43 -6.47 8.78
N GLU A 122 -19.65 -7.03 7.87
CA GLU A 122 -19.80 -8.41 7.41
C GLU A 122 -18.72 -9.27 8.04
N VAL A 123 -19.12 -10.43 8.55
CA VAL A 123 -18.21 -11.36 9.22
C VAL A 123 -18.35 -12.72 8.57
N ASP A 124 -17.25 -13.23 8.07
CA ASP A 124 -17.10 -14.56 7.51
C ASP A 124 -16.27 -15.40 8.49
N LEU A 125 -16.97 -16.21 9.30
CA LEU A 125 -16.33 -17.05 10.31
C LEU A 125 -15.49 -18.16 9.68
N ALA A 126 -15.90 -18.70 8.53
CA ALA A 126 -15.20 -19.81 7.88
C ALA A 126 -13.82 -19.36 7.39
N ASN A 127 -13.74 -18.15 6.84
CA ASN A 127 -12.48 -17.56 6.38
C ASN A 127 -11.76 -16.73 7.45
N GLN A 128 -12.41 -16.48 8.59
CA GLN A 128 -11.93 -15.61 9.68
C GLN A 128 -11.71 -14.17 9.22
N VAL A 129 -12.65 -13.65 8.43
CA VAL A 129 -12.57 -12.35 7.76
C VAL A 129 -13.67 -11.43 8.27
N VAL A 130 -13.33 -10.16 8.48
CA VAL A 130 -14.25 -9.09 8.83
C VAL A 130 -14.12 -7.99 7.79
N ARG A 131 -15.21 -7.67 7.10
CA ARG A 131 -15.31 -6.57 6.14
C ARG A 131 -16.12 -5.44 6.75
N ILE A 132 -15.55 -4.25 6.71
CA ILE A 132 -16.13 -3.05 7.30
C ILE A 132 -16.30 -2.01 6.20
N LEU A 133 -17.55 -1.60 5.95
CA LEU A 133 -17.85 -0.44 5.14
C LEU A 133 -17.97 0.77 6.06
N GLY A 134 -17.19 1.81 5.81
CA GLY A 134 -17.26 3.02 6.62
C GLY A 134 -16.17 4.06 6.37
N SER A 135 -16.26 5.14 7.14
CA SER A 135 -15.34 6.27 7.15
C SER A 135 -14.36 6.26 8.32
N SER A 136 -14.43 5.26 9.22
CA SER A 136 -13.53 5.19 10.37
C SER A 136 -12.08 4.92 9.95
N PRO A 137 -11.06 5.54 10.57
CA PRO A 137 -9.66 5.22 10.32
C PRO A 137 -9.31 3.76 10.63
N VAL A 138 -8.33 3.20 9.92
CA VAL A 138 -7.83 1.83 10.12
C VAL A 138 -7.36 1.63 11.55
N LYS A 139 -6.64 2.61 12.12
CA LYS A 139 -6.18 2.55 13.51
C LYS A 139 -7.33 2.36 14.49
N THR A 140 -8.39 3.18 14.37
CA THR A 140 -9.58 3.09 15.22
C THR A 140 -10.29 1.74 15.09
N MET A 141 -10.43 1.20 13.87
CA MET A 141 -11.03 -0.11 13.65
C MET A 141 -10.17 -1.25 14.21
N THR A 142 -8.84 -1.15 14.07
CA THR A 142 -7.89 -2.13 14.59
C THR A 142 -7.94 -2.18 16.12
N GLU A 143 -7.86 -1.02 16.79
CA GLU A 143 -7.98 -0.91 18.24
C GLU A 143 -9.33 -1.44 18.74
N ALA A 144 -10.42 -1.17 18.03
CA ALA A 144 -11.74 -1.70 18.38
C ALA A 144 -11.81 -3.22 18.28
N LEU A 145 -11.18 -3.82 17.26
CA LEU A 145 -11.08 -5.28 17.11
C LEU A 145 -10.22 -5.90 18.22
N GLU A 146 -9.08 -5.30 18.52
CA GLU A 146 -8.15 -5.75 19.57
C GLU A 146 -8.76 -5.67 20.97
N GLN A 147 -9.60 -4.66 21.24
CA GLN A 147 -10.37 -4.56 22.48
C GLN A 147 -11.35 -5.72 22.71
N THR A 148 -11.64 -6.52 21.67
CA THR A 148 -12.41 -7.77 21.84
C THR A 148 -11.55 -8.94 22.35
N GLY A 149 -10.25 -8.74 22.53
CA GLY A 149 -9.28 -9.77 22.91
C GLY A 149 -8.81 -10.63 21.73
N ARG A 150 -8.85 -10.09 20.50
CA ARG A 150 -8.52 -10.82 19.26
C ARG A 150 -7.44 -10.08 18.48
N ASN A 151 -6.50 -10.83 17.92
CA ASN A 151 -5.57 -10.30 16.95
C ASN A 151 -6.33 -9.95 15.67
N ALA A 152 -6.11 -8.74 15.15
CA ALA A 152 -6.67 -8.28 13.90
C ALA A 152 -5.56 -7.78 12.98
N ARG A 153 -5.61 -8.21 11.73
CA ARG A 153 -4.63 -7.80 10.71
C ARG A 153 -5.35 -7.25 9.50
N LEU A 154 -4.98 -6.05 9.08
CA LEU A 154 -5.46 -5.48 7.83
C LEU A 154 -4.96 -6.33 6.65
N ILE A 155 -5.88 -6.78 5.79
CA ILE A 155 -5.57 -7.59 4.62
C ILE A 155 -6.02 -6.96 3.29
N GLY A 156 -6.93 -5.98 3.32
CA GLY A 156 -7.37 -5.29 2.11
C GLY A 156 -8.05 -3.94 2.34
N GLN A 157 -7.92 -3.02 1.38
CA GLN A 157 -8.64 -1.75 1.38
C GLN A 157 -9.10 -1.34 -0.03
N GLY A 158 -10.22 -0.63 -0.11
CA GLY A 158 -10.67 0.05 -1.32
C GLY A 158 -12.07 -0.37 -1.75
N ILE A 159 -12.35 -0.24 -3.05
CA ILE A 159 -13.63 -0.56 -3.66
C ILE A 159 -13.36 -1.64 -4.73
N PRO A 160 -13.66 -2.92 -4.44
CA PRO A 160 -13.16 -4.06 -5.21
C PRO A 160 -13.67 -4.10 -6.67
N GLU A 161 -14.79 -3.48 -6.98
CA GLU A 161 -15.37 -3.49 -8.34
C GLU A 161 -14.88 -2.35 -9.23
N ASP A 162 -14.24 -1.32 -8.66
CA ASP A 162 -13.96 -0.07 -9.38
C ASP A 162 -12.49 0.08 -9.83
N PHE A 163 -11.53 -0.55 -9.14
CA PHE A 163 -10.10 -0.30 -9.35
C PHE A 163 -9.24 -1.55 -9.32
N LEU A 164 -8.41 -1.73 -10.35
CA LEU A 164 -7.38 -2.79 -10.41
C LEU A 164 -6.23 -2.59 -9.41
N VAL A 165 -6.01 -1.34 -8.96
CA VAL A 165 -5.03 -1.00 -7.92
C VAL A 165 -5.75 -0.11 -6.93
N SER A 166 -6.39 -0.73 -5.94
CA SER A 166 -7.20 -0.02 -4.96
C SER A 166 -6.39 0.45 -3.75
N ALA A 167 -5.23 -0.16 -3.47
CA ALA A 167 -4.45 0.14 -2.28
C ALA A 167 -2.93 0.15 -2.51
N ALA A 168 -2.23 0.95 -1.71
CA ALA A 168 -0.78 0.98 -1.64
C ALA A 168 -0.30 1.26 -0.21
N VAL A 169 0.94 0.89 0.08
CA VAL A 169 1.56 1.09 1.39
C VAL A 169 3.02 1.49 1.26
N ALA A 170 3.48 2.43 2.07
CA ALA A 170 4.89 2.72 2.30
C ALA A 170 5.21 2.44 3.77
N GLU A 171 6.25 1.65 4.02
CA GLU A 171 6.63 1.20 5.36
C GLU A 171 8.05 1.66 5.69
N PHE A 172 8.17 2.39 6.79
CA PHE A 172 9.43 2.86 7.37
C PHE A 172 9.85 1.87 8.46
N LYS A 173 11.00 1.20 8.26
CA LYS A 173 11.46 0.06 9.08
C LYS A 173 12.58 0.42 10.06
N GLY A 174 12.81 1.69 10.35
CA GLY A 174 13.88 2.12 11.25
C GLY A 174 15.24 2.33 10.57
N PRO A 175 16.34 2.41 11.36
CA PRO A 175 16.42 1.98 12.76
C PRO A 175 15.73 2.89 13.77
N ASP A 176 15.64 4.20 13.51
CA ASP A 176 15.15 5.17 14.49
C ASP A 176 13.67 5.52 14.29
N ILE A 177 13.23 5.63 13.03
CA ILE A 177 11.87 6.03 12.68
C ILE A 177 11.11 4.84 12.09
N PHE A 178 10.01 4.49 12.74
CA PHE A 178 9.07 3.48 12.28
C PHE A 178 7.79 4.15 11.81
N GLY A 179 7.16 3.59 10.79
CA GLY A 179 5.91 4.15 10.32
C GLY A 179 5.29 3.41 9.16
N VAL A 180 4.00 3.63 8.98
CA VAL A 180 3.22 3.03 7.89
C VAL A 180 2.34 4.12 7.32
N VAL A 181 2.43 4.31 6.01
CA VAL A 181 1.55 5.20 5.23
C VAL A 181 0.75 4.36 4.27
N ARG A 182 -0.57 4.44 4.35
CA ARG A 182 -1.53 3.68 3.56
C ARG A 182 -2.27 4.61 2.62
N PHE A 183 -2.44 4.16 1.39
CA PHE A 183 -3.23 4.83 0.37
C PHE A 183 -4.36 3.91 -0.05
N ALA A 184 -5.58 4.43 -0.10
CA ALA A 184 -6.74 3.72 -0.64
C ALA A 184 -7.44 4.59 -1.69
N GLN A 185 -7.65 4.05 -2.88
CA GLN A 185 -8.38 4.72 -3.94
C GLN A 185 -9.86 4.77 -3.58
N VAL A 186 -10.44 5.97 -3.61
CA VAL A 186 -11.88 6.18 -3.36
C VAL A 186 -12.60 6.34 -4.70
N ASN A 187 -12.10 7.22 -5.56
CA ASN A 187 -12.55 7.37 -6.93
C ASN A 187 -11.38 7.91 -7.78
N MET A 188 -11.58 8.11 -9.09
CA MET A 188 -10.53 8.58 -10.01
C MET A 188 -9.88 9.93 -9.64
N GLU A 189 -10.52 10.74 -8.78
CA GLU A 189 -10.04 12.06 -8.37
C GLU A 189 -9.74 12.17 -6.87
N LEU A 190 -9.85 11.08 -6.10
CA LEU A 190 -9.70 11.12 -4.66
C LEU A 190 -9.04 9.85 -4.12
N ALA A 191 -7.97 10.05 -3.36
CA ALA A 191 -7.35 9.00 -2.56
C ALA A 191 -7.44 9.36 -1.07
N ARG A 192 -7.69 8.34 -0.26
CA ARG A 192 -7.59 8.41 1.20
C ARG A 192 -6.17 8.07 1.61
N ILE A 193 -5.63 8.83 2.56
CA ILE A 193 -4.27 8.68 3.08
C ILE A 193 -4.36 8.54 4.58
N GLU A 194 -3.73 7.50 5.12
CA GLU A 194 -3.59 7.27 6.54
C GLU A 194 -2.13 7.02 6.87
N ALA A 195 -1.60 7.70 7.89
CA ALA A 195 -0.23 7.53 8.32
C ALA A 195 -0.14 7.38 9.83
N SER A 196 0.78 6.53 10.25
CA SER A 196 1.21 6.41 11.65
C SER A 196 2.72 6.37 11.66
N PHE A 197 3.34 7.22 12.47
CA PHE A 197 4.78 7.26 12.69
C PHE A 197 5.10 7.16 14.18
N SER A 198 6.28 6.65 14.50
CA SER A 198 6.84 6.57 15.84
C SER A 198 8.36 6.75 15.78
N GLY A 199 8.95 7.32 16.83
CA GLY A 199 10.38 7.62 16.90
C GLY A 199 10.79 8.90 16.15
N VAL A 200 9.83 9.77 15.82
CA VAL A 200 10.10 11.07 15.20
C VAL A 200 10.35 12.11 16.31
N SER A 201 11.19 13.10 16.07
CA SER A 201 11.35 14.20 17.03
C SER A 201 10.03 14.96 17.23
N PRO A 202 9.68 15.39 18.46
CA PRO A 202 8.49 16.21 18.68
C PRO A 202 8.52 17.52 17.90
N GLY A 203 7.37 17.92 17.36
CA GLY A 203 7.23 19.16 16.61
C GLY A 203 6.61 18.97 15.22
N LYS A 204 6.87 19.91 14.33
CA LYS A 204 6.23 19.98 13.01
C LYS A 204 7.18 19.52 11.91
N HIS A 205 6.73 18.55 11.14
CA HIS A 205 7.51 17.88 10.11
C HIS A 205 6.83 17.96 8.76
N GLY A 206 7.54 18.37 7.72
CA GLY A 206 7.06 18.26 6.35
C GLY A 206 7.05 16.80 5.91
N TRP A 207 6.16 16.45 5.00
CA TRP A 207 6.17 15.15 4.34
C TRP A 207 5.60 15.24 2.92
N SER A 208 6.10 14.40 2.03
CA SER A 208 5.73 14.42 0.61
C SER A 208 5.84 13.06 -0.05
N ILE A 209 5.24 12.95 -1.22
CA ILE A 209 5.49 11.90 -2.20
C ILE A 209 6.50 12.46 -3.20
N ASN A 210 7.62 11.77 -3.38
CA ASN A 210 8.67 12.16 -4.31
C ASN A 210 8.63 11.33 -5.59
N GLU A 211 9.34 11.79 -6.62
CA GLU A 211 9.26 11.24 -7.97
C GLU A 211 9.71 9.78 -8.06
N PHE A 212 10.79 9.42 -7.36
CA PHE A 212 11.44 8.12 -7.48
C PHE A 212 11.44 7.33 -6.17
N GLY A 213 11.21 6.03 -6.25
CA GLY A 213 11.44 5.07 -5.17
C GLY A 213 12.90 4.62 -5.06
N ASP A 214 13.87 5.48 -5.37
CA ASP A 214 15.29 5.19 -5.23
C ASP A 214 15.76 5.53 -3.80
N LEU A 215 16.05 4.49 -3.01
CA LEU A 215 16.55 4.61 -1.63
C LEU A 215 18.07 4.38 -1.51
N THR A 216 18.82 4.32 -2.62
CA THR A 216 20.28 4.08 -2.60
C THR A 216 21.06 5.10 -1.76
N LYS A 217 20.54 6.33 -1.64
CA LYS A 217 21.06 7.40 -0.76
C LYS A 217 19.99 7.90 0.20
N GLY A 218 19.09 7.02 0.65
CA GLY A 218 17.95 7.38 1.50
C GLY A 218 17.03 8.38 0.80
N ALA A 219 16.53 9.37 1.55
CA ALA A 219 15.64 10.39 1.01
C ALA A 219 16.28 11.26 -0.10
N ALA A 220 17.61 11.41 -0.11
CA ALA A 220 18.32 12.26 -1.06
C ALA A 220 18.28 11.75 -2.53
N SER A 221 18.04 10.46 -2.75
CA SER A 221 17.95 9.86 -4.10
C SER A 221 16.52 9.79 -4.65
N THR A 222 15.51 10.24 -3.89
CA THR A 222 14.09 10.12 -4.26
C THR A 222 13.63 11.15 -5.30
N GLY A 223 14.49 12.10 -5.68
CA GLY A 223 14.16 13.15 -6.64
C GLY A 223 13.33 14.28 -6.03
N LYS A 224 12.59 15.00 -6.88
CA LYS A 224 11.75 16.14 -6.45
C LYS A 224 10.39 15.66 -5.93
N VAL A 225 9.66 16.56 -5.28
CA VAL A 225 8.24 16.32 -4.94
C VAL A 225 7.46 16.01 -6.21
N PHE A 226 6.67 14.93 -6.16
CA PHE A 226 5.92 14.42 -7.28
C PHE A 226 4.91 15.45 -7.81
N ASN A 227 5.01 15.78 -9.09
CA ASN A 227 4.04 16.63 -9.77
C ASN A 227 3.88 16.21 -11.24
N PRO A 228 2.90 15.33 -11.57
CA PRO A 228 2.76 14.76 -12.91
C PRO A 228 2.24 15.75 -13.96
N THR A 229 1.70 16.90 -13.55
CA THR A 229 1.15 17.90 -14.48
C THR A 229 1.80 19.25 -14.23
N ASN A 230 2.46 19.84 -15.23
CA ASN A 230 2.90 21.24 -15.23
C ASN A 230 1.68 22.19 -15.36
N GLN A 231 0.62 22.00 -14.57
CA GLN A 231 -0.51 22.93 -14.46
C GLN A 231 -0.08 24.10 -13.55
N GLY A 232 0.73 25.00 -14.10
CA GLY A 232 1.04 26.30 -13.52
C GLY A 232 1.96 26.25 -12.30
N THR A 233 2.96 27.13 -12.32
CA THR A 233 3.90 27.43 -11.22
C THR A 233 3.26 27.94 -9.93
N GLU A 234 1.93 27.97 -9.83
CA GLU A 234 1.17 28.59 -8.73
C GLU A 234 0.42 27.58 -7.83
N GLN A 235 0.33 26.29 -8.21
CA GLN A 235 -0.24 25.25 -7.34
C GLN A 235 0.83 24.44 -6.63
N GLU A 236 0.60 24.21 -5.34
CA GLU A 236 1.39 23.30 -4.50
C GLU A 236 1.54 21.94 -5.21
N PRO A 237 2.75 21.35 -5.24
CA PRO A 237 2.98 20.06 -5.90
C PRO A 237 1.96 19.00 -5.45
N LEU A 238 1.51 18.15 -6.39
CA LEU A 238 0.51 17.11 -6.08
C LEU A 238 0.97 16.16 -4.96
N GLY A 239 2.27 15.87 -4.92
CA GLY A 239 2.90 15.03 -3.91
C GLY A 239 3.13 15.73 -2.57
N ASP A 240 2.87 17.04 -2.44
CA ASP A 240 2.98 17.69 -1.14
C ASP A 240 1.84 17.22 -0.22
N LEU A 241 2.16 16.63 0.92
CA LEU A 241 1.18 16.16 1.91
C LEU A 241 0.99 17.14 3.08
N GLY A 242 1.68 18.28 3.03
CA GLY A 242 1.63 19.33 4.04
C GLY A 242 2.58 19.07 5.21
N THR A 243 2.07 19.32 6.41
CA THR A 243 2.79 19.19 7.68
C THR A 243 2.14 18.11 8.53
N LEU A 244 2.99 17.34 9.20
CA LEU A 244 2.66 16.34 10.19
C LEU A 244 3.05 16.87 11.57
N ASP A 245 2.10 16.91 12.49
CA ASP A 245 2.33 17.29 13.88
C ASP A 245 2.68 16.02 14.69
N VAL A 246 3.88 16.02 15.29
CA VAL A 246 4.41 14.93 16.12
C VAL A 246 4.27 15.30 17.58
N ASP A 247 3.73 14.38 18.38
CA ASP A 247 3.53 14.59 19.81
C ASP A 247 4.83 14.50 20.63
N GLU A 248 4.73 14.77 21.93
CA GLU A 248 5.88 14.74 22.86
C GLU A 248 6.51 13.35 23.03
N LYS A 249 5.79 12.28 22.66
CA LYS A 249 6.29 10.89 22.70
C LYS A 249 7.02 10.52 21.42
N GLY A 250 6.97 11.37 20.39
CA GLY A 250 7.52 11.09 19.08
C GLY A 250 6.59 10.28 18.18
N ASP A 251 5.30 10.22 18.52
CA ASP A 251 4.27 9.55 17.73
C ASP A 251 3.49 10.59 16.90
N ALA A 252 3.12 10.20 15.69
CA ALA A 252 2.28 11.03 14.82
C ALA A 252 1.23 10.19 14.11
N PHE A 253 0.01 10.71 14.04
CA PHE A 253 -1.10 10.08 13.34
C PHE A 253 -1.76 11.07 12.40
N PHE A 254 -1.94 10.66 11.15
CA PHE A 254 -2.63 11.44 10.14
C PHE A 254 -3.70 10.58 9.47
N SER A 255 -4.85 11.19 9.22
CA SER A 255 -5.91 10.58 8.42
C SER A 255 -6.60 11.67 7.62
N GLY A 256 -6.61 11.54 6.30
CA GLY A 256 -7.15 12.58 5.42
C GLY A 256 -7.37 12.09 3.99
N THR A 257 -7.67 13.04 3.11
CA THR A 257 -7.83 12.79 1.68
C THR A 257 -6.97 13.72 0.84
N LYS A 258 -6.57 13.26 -0.34
CA LYS A 258 -5.88 14.07 -1.33
C LYS A 258 -6.64 13.99 -2.66
N ARG A 259 -7.06 15.16 -3.14
CA ARG A 259 -7.71 15.31 -4.45
C ARG A 259 -6.69 15.16 -5.57
N LYS A 260 -7.16 14.74 -6.74
CA LYS A 260 -6.38 14.48 -7.97
C LYS A 260 -5.25 13.45 -7.80
N LEU A 261 -5.27 12.66 -6.73
CA LEU A 261 -4.26 11.64 -6.46
C LEU A 261 -4.81 10.26 -6.86
N ARG A 262 -4.06 9.55 -7.71
CA ARG A 262 -4.38 8.18 -8.13
C ARG A 262 -3.33 7.23 -7.58
N VAL A 263 -3.75 6.22 -6.84
CA VAL A 263 -2.88 5.21 -6.20
C VAL A 263 -2.00 4.50 -7.22
N ALA A 264 -2.54 4.20 -8.41
CA ALA A 264 -1.77 3.59 -9.50
C ALA A 264 -0.54 4.42 -9.93
N ASP A 265 -0.64 5.75 -9.87
CA ASP A 265 0.46 6.66 -10.22
C ASP A 265 1.54 6.76 -9.12
N LEU A 266 1.25 6.26 -7.91
CA LEU A 266 2.16 6.33 -6.76
C LEU A 266 3.06 5.10 -6.66
N ILE A 267 2.69 3.99 -7.30
CA ILE A 267 3.43 2.74 -7.19
C ILE A 267 4.87 2.90 -7.69
N GLY A 268 5.84 2.52 -6.85
CA GLY A 268 7.27 2.64 -7.15
C GLY A 268 7.85 4.03 -6.89
N ARG A 269 7.06 4.99 -6.42
CA ARG A 269 7.53 6.27 -5.87
C ARG A 269 7.88 6.12 -4.39
N SER A 270 8.22 7.21 -3.71
CA SER A 270 8.51 7.17 -2.27
C SER A 270 7.72 8.21 -1.48
N VAL A 271 7.37 7.88 -0.24
CA VAL A 271 7.03 8.87 0.78
C VAL A 271 8.31 9.32 1.47
N VAL A 272 8.47 10.61 1.69
CA VAL A 272 9.60 11.22 2.38
C VAL A 272 9.09 12.01 3.58
N LEU A 273 9.70 11.79 4.74
CA LEU A 273 9.49 12.58 5.95
C LEU A 273 10.69 13.52 6.12
N PHE A 274 10.45 14.80 6.40
CA PHE A 274 11.49 15.82 6.57
C PHE A 274 11.73 16.12 8.05
N GLY A 275 12.93 16.62 8.37
CA GLY A 275 13.29 16.98 9.74
C GLY A 275 12.60 18.25 10.25
N THR A 276 12.12 19.10 9.35
CA THR A 276 11.39 20.34 9.66
C THR A 276 10.20 20.48 8.70
N GLU A 277 9.38 21.52 8.85
CA GLU A 277 8.33 21.87 7.87
C GLU A 277 8.89 22.18 6.48
N ASP A 278 10.15 22.63 6.40
CA ASP A 278 10.80 22.95 5.14
C ASP A 278 11.20 21.66 4.39
N LYS A 279 10.64 21.50 3.20
CA LYS A 279 10.87 20.36 2.30
C LYS A 279 12.05 20.59 1.34
N SER A 280 12.81 21.68 1.54
CA SER A 280 14.03 21.98 0.78
C SER A 280 15.22 21.13 1.19
N ASP A 281 15.16 20.54 2.39
CA ASP A 281 16.17 19.63 2.91
C ASP A 281 16.14 18.27 2.21
N LYS A 282 17.18 17.46 2.44
CA LYS A 282 17.33 16.14 1.81
C LYS A 282 16.31 15.09 2.26
N GLY A 283 15.44 15.41 3.21
CA GLY A 283 14.56 14.47 3.91
C GLY A 283 15.29 13.69 5.01
N LEU A 284 14.55 13.33 6.06
CA LEU A 284 15.02 12.57 7.21
C LEU A 284 15.01 11.07 6.92
N THR A 285 13.92 10.57 6.35
CA THR A 285 13.77 9.17 5.95
C THR A 285 12.79 9.04 4.79
N ALA A 286 12.88 7.93 4.05
CA ALA A 286 12.03 7.66 2.91
C ALA A 286 11.67 6.18 2.82
N ALA A 287 10.48 5.90 2.29
CA ALA A 287 9.99 4.54 2.06
C ALA A 287 9.32 4.44 0.69
N VAL A 288 9.57 3.35 -0.03
CA VAL A 288 8.94 3.08 -1.34
C VAL A 288 7.47 2.75 -1.15
N ILE A 289 6.62 3.32 -2.00
CA ILE A 289 5.20 3.02 -2.10
C ILE A 289 5.04 1.73 -2.91
N ALA A 290 4.74 0.65 -2.20
CA ALA A 290 4.47 -0.67 -2.75
C ALA A 290 2.97 -0.89 -2.94
N ARG A 291 2.62 -1.84 -3.82
CA ARG A 291 1.23 -2.30 -3.95
C ARG A 291 0.78 -2.95 -2.64
N SER A 292 -0.45 -2.66 -2.24
CA SER A 292 -1.15 -3.37 -1.17
C SER A 292 -2.36 -4.06 -1.78
N ALA A 293 -2.80 -5.14 -1.15
CA ALA A 293 -3.99 -5.86 -1.58
C ALA A 293 -5.24 -4.99 -1.41
N GLY A 294 -6.14 -5.08 -2.39
CA GLY A 294 -7.52 -4.68 -2.28
C GLY A 294 -8.35 -5.67 -1.47
N VAL A 295 -9.59 -5.28 -1.19
CA VAL A 295 -10.57 -6.18 -0.54
C VAL A 295 -10.82 -7.38 -1.45
N GLY A 296 -10.70 -8.59 -0.92
CA GLY A 296 -10.88 -9.80 -1.74
C GLY A 296 -9.60 -10.36 -2.36
N GLU A 297 -8.49 -9.63 -2.31
CA GLU A 297 -7.28 -10.00 -3.05
C GLU A 297 -6.26 -10.81 -2.24
N ASN A 298 -6.39 -10.88 -0.91
CA ASN A 298 -5.37 -11.48 -0.04
C ASN A 298 -5.94 -12.29 1.13
N TYR A 299 -5.93 -13.62 0.97
CA TYR A 299 -6.28 -14.59 2.01
C TYR A 299 -5.07 -15.42 2.47
N LYS A 300 -3.85 -14.92 2.29
CA LYS A 300 -2.64 -15.67 2.66
C LYS A 300 -2.61 -15.88 4.18
N LYS A 301 -2.60 -17.15 4.59
CA LYS A 301 -2.60 -17.57 6.00
C LYS A 301 -1.21 -17.90 6.54
N ILE A 302 -0.36 -18.48 5.69
CA ILE A 302 0.95 -19.01 6.06
C ILE A 302 2.01 -18.36 5.19
N CYS A 303 3.11 -17.94 5.80
CA CYS A 303 4.31 -17.57 5.08
C CYS A 303 5.15 -18.82 4.80
N THR A 304 5.44 -19.11 3.53
CA THR A 304 6.22 -20.30 3.14
C THR A 304 7.72 -20.18 3.46
N CYS A 305 8.23 -18.95 3.65
CA CYS A 305 9.65 -18.73 3.90
C CYS A 305 10.10 -19.31 5.25
N ASP A 306 9.25 -19.21 6.26
CA ASP A 306 9.54 -19.55 7.67
C ASP A 306 8.44 -20.40 8.32
N GLY A 307 7.34 -20.67 7.61
CA GLY A 307 6.19 -21.40 8.14
C GLY A 307 5.32 -20.58 9.09
N THR A 308 5.63 -19.29 9.29
CA THR A 308 4.94 -18.44 10.26
C THR A 308 3.50 -18.23 9.83
N ILE A 309 2.60 -18.44 10.79
CA ILE A 309 1.19 -18.13 10.65
C ILE A 309 1.05 -16.61 10.74
N ILE A 310 0.51 -16.00 9.69
CA ILE A 310 0.56 -14.55 9.43
C ILE A 310 -0.17 -13.72 10.52
N TRP A 311 -1.11 -14.29 11.27
CA TRP A 311 -1.79 -13.61 12.38
C TRP A 311 -1.16 -13.87 13.76
N GLU A 312 -0.22 -14.81 13.84
CA GLU A 312 0.59 -15.07 15.04
C GLU A 312 1.88 -14.25 15.01
N SER A 313 2.29 -13.77 13.83
CA SER A 313 3.46 -12.90 13.68
C SER A 313 3.25 -11.58 14.41
N SER A 314 4.08 -11.35 15.42
CA SER A 314 4.26 -10.11 16.16
C SER A 314 5.40 -9.28 15.56
N ASN A 315 5.54 -8.02 15.98
CA ASN A 315 6.69 -7.19 15.61
C ASN A 315 8.04 -7.82 16.02
N ASN A 316 8.03 -8.72 17.01
CA ASN A 316 9.22 -9.43 17.46
C ASN A 316 9.65 -10.55 16.51
N ASP A 317 8.81 -10.98 15.58
CA ASP A 317 9.13 -12.05 14.62
C ASP A 317 9.84 -11.49 13.37
N PHE A 318 9.81 -10.17 13.17
CA PHE A 318 10.45 -9.47 12.05
C PHE A 318 11.83 -8.91 12.41
N VAL A 319 12.60 -9.59 13.26
CA VAL A 319 13.98 -9.19 13.53
C VAL A 319 14.76 -9.31 12.22
N ALA A 320 15.31 -8.19 11.75
CA ALA A 320 16.27 -8.21 10.66
C ALA A 320 17.39 -9.18 11.03
N SER A 321 17.44 -10.33 10.35
CA SER A 321 18.58 -11.23 10.47
C SER A 321 19.80 -10.39 10.14
N LYS A 322 20.67 -10.14 11.13
CA LYS A 322 21.98 -9.56 10.88
C LYS A 322 22.73 -10.58 10.03
N VAL A 323 22.66 -10.39 8.71
CA VAL A 323 23.58 -11.02 7.75
C VAL A 323 24.82 -10.16 7.67
#